data_AF-A0A6B0SB68-F1
#
_entry.id   AF-A0A6B0SB68-F1
#
_cell.length_a   1.000
_cell.length_b   1.000
_cell.length_c   1.000
_cell.angle_alpha   90.00
_cell.angle_beta   90.00
_cell.angle_gamma   90.00
#
_symmetry.space_group_name_H-M   'P 1'
#
loop_
_entity.id
_entity.type
_entity.pdbx_description
1 polymer ?
#
loop_
_entity_poly.entity_id
_entity_poly.type
_entity_poly.pdbx_seq_one_letter_code
_entity_poly.pdbx_strand_id
1 'polypeptide(L)'
;MASLRRASPRLRKYFRENYIPQVCEALLCGLLVTCPEDPLRYLEEMIIGIMENGLETLLWDMCIDPLMKPKIRRLSETYLEQLFGLDDQLMTPELMIRACTFYTGRLLKTHFHTWREIAIPPTNEDELLAEKMEAAIVYANFRLKKHVLHHWHSYVKNRKEQLRDFLLPQFKRFGNMWSSESLLVVDDTNGLIVEWY
;
A
#
# COMPACT_ATOMS: atom_id res chain seq x y z
N MET A 1 34.93 16.30 23.48
CA MET A 1 35.62 17.05 22.41
C MET A 1 34.59 17.52 21.39
N ALA A 2 34.73 18.74 20.87
CA ALA A 2 33.85 19.25 19.82
C ALA A 2 34.28 18.67 18.47
N SER A 3 33.32 18.15 17.69
CA SER A 3 33.58 17.59 16.37
C SER A 3 34.03 18.68 15.38
N LEU A 4 35.08 18.43 14.59
CA LEU A 4 35.55 19.34 13.54
C LEU A 4 34.67 19.32 12.28
N ARG A 5 33.54 18.59 12.28
CA ARG A 5 32.59 18.56 11.15
C ARG A 5 32.10 19.95 10.73
N ARG A 6 31.94 20.86 11.69
CA ARG A 6 31.52 22.25 11.45
C ARG A 6 32.68 23.23 11.39
N ALA A 7 33.92 22.74 11.53
CA ALA A 7 35.11 23.59 11.46
C ALA A 7 35.37 24.03 10.01
N SER A 8 36.15 25.11 9.87
CA SER A 8 36.56 25.59 8.55
C SER A 8 37.38 24.52 7.80
N PRO A 9 37.29 24.46 6.46
CA PRO A 9 38.10 23.51 5.67
C PRO A 9 39.60 23.63 5.92
N ARG A 10 40.08 24.86 6.21
CA ARG A 10 41.48 25.13 6.57
C ARG A 10 41.87 24.43 7.88
N LEU A 11 41.01 24.47 8.90
CA LEU A 11 41.29 23.80 10.18
C LEU A 11 41.28 22.27 10.04
N ARG A 12 40.32 21.72 9.28
CA ARG A 12 40.28 20.28 8.99
C ARG A 12 41.53 19.82 8.24
N LYS A 13 41.96 20.60 7.24
CA LYS A 13 43.19 20.37 6.48
C LYS A 13 44.42 20.42 7.39
N TYR A 14 44.52 21.41 8.27
CA TYR A 14 45.60 21.52 9.25
C TYR A 14 45.72 20.27 10.14
N PHE A 15 44.60 19.79 10.70
CA PHE A 15 44.62 18.57 11.53
C PHE A 15 45.11 17.34 10.75
N ARG A 16 44.70 17.22 9.48
CA ARG A 16 45.09 16.10 8.61
C ARG A 16 46.57 16.18 8.20
N GLU A 17 47.07 17.36 7.83
CA GLU A 17 48.46 17.56 7.40
C GLU A 17 49.48 17.47 8.55
N ASN A 18 49.06 17.80 9.77
CA ASN A 18 49.93 17.77 10.95
C ASN A 18 49.81 16.47 11.75
N TYR A 19 49.20 15.42 11.18
CA TYR A 19 49.04 14.10 11.81
C TYR A 19 48.44 14.14 13.23
N ILE A 20 47.63 15.16 13.52
CA ILE A 20 47.10 15.38 14.88
C ILE A 20 46.23 14.19 15.35
N PRO A 21 45.35 13.60 14.52
CA PRO A 21 44.61 12.40 14.90
C PRO A 21 45.51 11.24 15.30
N GLN A 22 46.60 11.00 14.55
CA GLN A 22 47.54 9.90 14.78
C GLN A 22 48.37 10.13 16.05
N VAL A 23 48.80 11.38 16.30
CA VAL A 23 49.48 11.75 17.56
C VAL A 23 48.54 11.55 18.75
N CYS A 24 47.29 12.01 18.64
CA CYS A 24 46.29 11.76 19.67
C CYS A 24 46.03 10.25 19.86
N GLU A 25 46.07 9.45 18.79
CA GLU A 25 45.90 8.00 18.87
C GLU A 25 46.98 7.37 19.71
N ALA A 26 48.25 7.61 19.38
CA ALA A 26 49.39 7.04 20.07
C ALA A 26 49.41 7.43 21.56
N LEU A 27 49.19 8.71 21.85
CA LEU A 27 49.17 9.22 23.23
C LEU A 27 48.01 8.65 24.04
N LEU A 28 46.80 8.61 23.48
CA LEU A 28 45.63 8.04 24.18
C LEU A 28 45.79 6.53 24.39
N CYS A 29 46.34 5.80 23.41
CA CYS A 29 46.64 4.38 23.57
C CYS A 29 47.65 4.14 24.68
N GLY A 30 48.77 4.87 24.66
CA GLY A 30 49.81 4.80 25.68
C GLY A 30 49.28 5.10 27.08
N LEU A 31 48.48 6.16 27.21
CA LEU A 31 47.89 6.58 28.47
C LEU A 31 46.91 5.54 29.04
N LEU A 32 46.03 5.00 28.19
CA LEU A 32 45.01 4.02 28.60
C LEU A 32 45.63 2.66 28.97
N VAL A 33 46.72 2.27 28.31
CA VAL A 33 47.41 1.00 28.59
C VAL A 33 48.31 1.11 29.80
N THR A 34 49.09 2.18 29.90
CA THR A 34 50.12 2.34 30.94
C THR A 34 49.53 2.83 32.26
N CYS A 35 48.41 3.55 32.23
CA CYS A 35 47.72 4.12 33.40
C CYS A 35 48.69 4.72 34.44
N PRO A 36 49.53 5.69 34.05
CA PRO A 36 50.54 6.27 34.92
C PRO A 36 49.93 7.04 36.10
N GLU A 37 50.64 7.08 37.23
CA GLU A 37 50.23 7.83 38.42
C GLU A 37 50.13 9.35 38.15
N ASP A 38 51.04 9.87 37.33
CA ASP A 38 51.02 11.24 36.83
C ASP A 38 50.82 11.24 35.29
N PRO A 39 49.57 11.42 34.81
CA PRO A 39 49.27 11.40 33.39
C PRO A 39 49.81 12.62 32.65
N LEU A 40 49.98 13.76 33.31
CA LEU A 40 50.45 14.98 32.64
C LEU A 40 51.95 14.88 32.34
N ARG A 41 52.73 14.44 33.32
CA ARG A 41 54.16 14.21 33.15
C ARG A 41 54.45 13.14 32.09
N TYR A 42 53.69 12.04 32.12
CA TYR A 42 53.80 11.00 31.10
C TYR A 42 53.53 11.54 29.68
N LEU A 43 52.46 12.34 29.52
CA LEU A 43 52.15 12.93 28.21
C LEU A 43 53.26 13.88 27.73
N GLU A 44 53.85 14.67 28.62
CA GLU A 44 54.98 15.54 28.29
C GLU A 44 56.18 14.73 27.78
N GLU A 45 56.58 13.70 28.51
CA GLU A 45 57.68 12.81 28.14
C GLU A 45 57.43 12.12 26.79
N MET A 46 56.19 11.65 26.55
CA MET A 46 55.81 11.04 25.27
C MET A 46 55.78 12.03 24.10
N ILE A 47 55.30 13.26 24.31
CA ILE A 47 55.30 14.31 23.28
C ILE A 47 56.73 14.67 22.88
N ILE A 48 57.64 14.82 23.85
CA ILE A 48 59.06 15.06 23.59
C ILE A 48 59.63 13.90 22.75
N GLY A 49 59.37 12.65 23.15
CA GLY A 49 59.81 11.48 22.38
C GLY A 49 59.28 11.43 20.95
N ILE A 50 58.02 11.82 20.72
CA ILE A 50 57.45 11.91 19.36
C ILE A 50 58.13 13.03 18.56
N MET A 51 58.41 14.17 19.19
CA MET A 51 59.11 15.28 18.53
C MET A 51 60.53 14.91 18.12
N GLU A 52 61.25 14.16 18.95
CA GLU A 52 62.61 13.69 18.67
C GLU A 52 62.67 12.64 17.56
N ASN A 53 61.71 11.72 17.53
CA ASN A 53 61.65 10.64 16.52
C ASN A 53 61.02 11.08 15.18
N GLY A 54 60.31 12.21 15.20
CA GLY A 54 59.60 12.76 14.05
C GLY A 54 58.28 12.04 13.73
N LEU A 55 57.36 12.74 13.06
CA LEU A 55 56.02 12.24 12.75
C LEU A 55 56.01 11.15 11.67
N GLU A 56 57.06 11.05 10.85
CA GLU A 56 57.17 10.06 9.77
C GLU A 56 57.29 8.62 10.30
N THR A 57 57.82 8.47 11.51
CA THR A 57 58.00 7.16 12.18
C THR A 57 56.90 6.88 13.20
N LEU A 58 55.89 7.75 13.30
CA LEU A 58 54.85 7.66 14.32
C LEU A 58 53.99 6.41 14.10
N LEU A 59 54.02 5.53 15.10
CA LEU A 59 53.18 4.33 15.18
C LEU A 59 52.21 4.45 16.36
N TRP A 60 51.04 3.83 16.23
CA TRP A 60 49.98 3.86 17.25
C TRP A 60 50.43 3.26 18.61
N ASP A 61 51.42 2.37 18.61
CA ASP A 61 51.95 1.68 19.78
C ASP A 61 53.29 2.25 20.28
N MET A 62 53.75 3.38 19.72
CA MET A 62 55.03 4.00 20.08
C MET A 62 55.06 4.45 21.55
N CYS A 63 53.93 4.89 22.10
CA CYS A 63 53.81 5.28 23.51
C CYS A 63 53.53 4.11 24.45
N ILE A 64 53.40 2.88 23.94
CA ILE A 64 53.09 1.69 24.75
C ILE A 64 54.38 0.91 25.03
N ASP A 65 54.63 0.60 26.31
CA ASP A 65 55.74 -0.28 26.69
C ASP A 65 55.62 -1.62 25.92
N PRO A 66 56.69 -2.09 25.25
CA PRO A 66 56.71 -3.39 24.56
C PRO A 66 56.16 -4.57 25.36
N LEU A 67 56.33 -4.58 26.69
CA LEU A 67 55.84 -5.63 27.59
C LEU A 67 54.32 -5.56 27.82
N MET A 68 53.72 -4.39 27.61
CA MET A 68 52.30 -4.10 27.83
C MET A 68 51.51 -4.02 26.52
N LYS A 69 52.15 -4.28 25.37
CA LYS A 69 51.50 -4.20 24.06
C LYS A 69 50.32 -5.17 23.97
N PRO A 70 49.10 -4.68 23.72
CA PRO A 70 47.94 -5.54 23.59
C PRO A 70 48.08 -6.43 22.34
N LYS A 71 47.75 -7.72 22.47
CA LYS A 71 47.77 -8.69 21.34
C LYS A 71 46.75 -8.37 20.25
N ILE A 72 45.80 -7.47 20.53
CA ILE A 72 44.71 -7.09 19.63
C ILE A 72 44.76 -5.58 19.44
N ARG A 73 44.93 -5.14 18.18
CA ARG A 73 44.81 -3.73 17.80
C ARG A 73 43.34 -3.34 17.92
N ARG A 74 43.00 -2.51 18.91
CA ARG A 74 41.59 -2.24 19.29
C ARG A 74 41.05 -0.87 18.88
N LEU A 75 41.90 0.01 18.36
CA LEU A 75 41.48 1.24 17.72
C LEU A 75 41.71 1.08 16.22
N SER A 76 40.61 1.10 15.46
CA SER A 76 40.70 1.08 14.01
C SER A 76 41.37 2.38 13.56
N GLU A 77 42.20 2.28 12.52
CA GLU A 77 42.93 3.38 11.88
C GLU A 77 42.08 4.64 11.62
N THR A 78 40.76 4.47 11.52
CA THR A 78 39.78 5.51 11.20
C THR A 78 38.98 6.06 12.39
N TYR A 79 39.10 5.50 13.60
CA TYR A 79 38.19 5.89 14.70
C TYR A 79 38.37 7.35 15.12
N LEU A 80 39.62 7.81 15.25
CA LEU A 80 39.88 9.21 15.59
C LEU A 80 39.56 10.15 14.44
N GLU A 81 39.77 9.73 13.19
CA GLU A 81 39.32 10.50 12.02
C GLU A 81 37.79 10.68 12.01
N GLN A 82 37.05 9.66 12.41
CA GLN A 82 35.59 9.72 12.59
C GLN A 82 35.17 10.58 13.79
N LEU A 83 35.89 10.47 14.92
CA LEU A 83 35.64 11.25 16.15
C LEU A 83 35.85 12.74 15.89
N PHE A 84 36.97 13.09 15.25
CA PHE A 84 37.25 14.45 14.82
C PHE A 84 36.37 14.88 13.65
N GLY A 85 35.72 13.96 12.93
CA GLY A 85 34.89 14.30 11.78
C GLY A 85 35.70 14.79 10.58
N LEU A 86 36.91 14.24 10.46
CA LEU A 86 37.79 14.42 9.32
C LEU A 86 37.45 13.45 8.19
N ASP A 87 36.69 12.38 8.50
CA ASP A 87 36.13 11.46 7.52
C ASP A 87 35.04 12.16 6.68
N ASP A 88 35.26 12.21 5.36
CA ASP A 88 34.34 12.77 4.37
C ASP A 88 33.20 11.78 4.01
N GLN A 89 33.23 10.54 4.53
CA GLN A 89 32.32 9.45 4.13
C GLN A 89 30.88 9.53 4.67
N LEU A 90 30.47 10.55 5.42
CA LEU A 90 29.09 10.58 5.94
C LEU A 90 28.03 10.73 4.83
N MET A 91 28.40 11.28 3.68
CA MET A 91 27.55 11.39 2.51
C MET A 91 28.25 10.79 1.30
N THR A 92 28.21 9.45 1.18
CA THR A 92 28.61 8.82 -0.06
C THR A 92 27.58 9.11 -1.16
N PRO A 93 27.97 9.17 -2.43
CA PRO A 93 27.04 9.32 -3.55
C PRO A 93 25.91 8.30 -3.50
N GLU A 94 26.19 7.06 -3.08
CA GLU A 94 25.22 5.98 -2.94
C GLU A 94 24.17 6.30 -1.86
N LEU A 95 24.59 6.86 -0.72
CA LEU A 95 23.68 7.26 0.35
C LEU A 95 22.79 8.44 -0.08
N MET A 96 23.37 9.38 -0.83
CA MET A 96 22.65 10.52 -1.40
C MET A 96 21.61 10.06 -2.43
N ILE A 97 21.96 9.14 -3.32
CA ILE A 97 21.04 8.53 -4.29
C ILE A 97 19.89 7.80 -3.55
N ARG A 98 20.18 7.06 -2.48
CA ARG A 98 19.14 6.40 -1.67
C ARG A 98 18.19 7.39 -1.01
N ALA A 99 18.72 8.47 -0.43
CA ALA A 99 17.89 9.53 0.18
C ALA A 99 17.01 10.23 -0.88
N CYS A 100 17.58 10.57 -2.03
CA CYS A 100 16.86 11.19 -3.15
C CYS A 100 15.76 10.28 -3.69
N THR A 101 16.04 8.99 -3.94
CA THR A 101 15.03 8.03 -4.43
C THR A 101 13.92 7.78 -3.43
N PHE A 102 14.24 7.71 -2.14
CA PHE A 102 13.23 7.61 -1.08
C PHE A 102 12.33 8.85 -1.03
N TYR A 103 12.92 10.05 -1.07
CA TYR A 103 12.19 11.31 -1.02
C TYR A 103 11.28 11.48 -2.25
N THR A 104 11.81 11.29 -3.46
CA THR A 104 11.03 11.40 -4.70
C THR A 104 9.94 10.35 -4.78
N GLY A 105 10.22 9.10 -4.37
CA GLY A 105 9.23 8.04 -4.31
C GLY A 105 8.08 8.36 -3.33
N ARG A 106 8.39 8.90 -2.14
CA ARG A 106 7.38 9.34 -1.17
C ARG A 106 6.55 10.50 -1.72
N LEU A 107 7.21 11.50 -2.29
CA LEU A 107 6.59 12.70 -2.84
C LEU A 107 5.62 12.36 -3.98
N LEU A 108 6.04 11.49 -4.89
CA LEU A 108 5.19 10.98 -5.98
C LEU A 108 3.98 10.23 -5.43
N LYS A 109 4.16 9.33 -4.45
CA LYS A 109 3.02 8.64 -3.83
C LYS A 109 2.02 9.62 -3.23
N THR A 110 2.47 10.59 -2.44
CA THR A 110 1.57 11.56 -1.79
C THR A 110 0.80 12.40 -2.80
N HIS A 111 1.48 12.94 -3.82
CA HIS A 111 0.82 13.73 -4.85
C HIS A 111 -0.06 12.88 -5.76
N PHE A 112 0.35 11.66 -6.08
CA PHE A 112 -0.45 10.72 -6.87
C PHE A 112 -1.72 10.32 -6.13
N HIS A 113 -1.64 10.01 -4.82
CA HIS A 113 -2.84 9.72 -4.02
C HIS A 113 -3.80 10.90 -3.99
N THR A 114 -3.28 12.10 -3.74
CA THR A 114 -4.08 13.35 -3.75
C THR A 114 -4.70 13.60 -5.13
N TRP A 115 -3.92 13.46 -6.20
CA TRP A 115 -4.40 13.61 -7.57
C TRP A 115 -5.47 12.56 -7.89
N ARG A 116 -5.28 11.31 -7.49
CA ARG A 116 -6.24 10.22 -7.72
C ARG A 116 -7.57 10.50 -7.03
N GLU A 117 -7.55 10.97 -5.78
CA GLU A 117 -8.76 11.34 -5.04
C GLU A 117 -9.52 12.51 -5.67
N ILE A 118 -8.82 13.45 -6.31
CA ILE A 118 -9.44 14.59 -6.98
C ILE A 118 -9.93 14.22 -8.39
N ALA A 119 -9.10 13.51 -9.17
CA ALA A 119 -9.33 13.21 -10.57
C ALA A 119 -10.32 12.06 -10.78
N ILE A 120 -10.39 11.14 -9.82
CA ILE A 120 -11.37 10.05 -9.79
C ILE A 120 -12.24 10.32 -8.57
N PRO A 121 -13.37 11.05 -8.74
CA PRO A 121 -14.38 11.11 -7.69
C PRO A 121 -14.69 9.68 -7.29
N PRO A 122 -14.89 9.36 -5.99
CA PRO A 122 -15.50 8.09 -5.64
C PRO A 122 -16.82 8.05 -6.41
N THR A 123 -16.89 7.22 -7.46
CA THR A 123 -18.17 6.77 -7.98
C THR A 123 -18.88 6.27 -6.74
N ASN A 124 -20.01 6.87 -6.38
CA ASN A 124 -20.68 6.55 -5.14
C ASN A 124 -21.21 5.13 -5.34
N GLU A 125 -20.36 4.12 -5.09
CA GLU A 125 -20.62 2.72 -5.38
C GLU A 125 -21.90 2.29 -4.68
N ASP A 126 -22.17 2.90 -3.54
CA ASP A 126 -23.40 2.80 -2.77
C ASP A 126 -24.63 3.35 -3.54
N GLU A 127 -24.55 4.49 -4.21
CA GLU A 127 -25.64 5.00 -5.06
C GLU A 127 -25.86 4.12 -6.30
N LEU A 128 -24.77 3.68 -6.95
CA LEU A 128 -24.86 2.78 -8.10
C LEU A 128 -25.46 1.42 -7.69
N LEU A 129 -25.11 0.92 -6.51
CA LEU A 129 -25.65 -0.32 -5.94
C LEU A 129 -27.12 -0.13 -5.56
N ALA A 130 -27.49 1.01 -4.98
CA ALA A 130 -28.86 1.35 -4.65
C ALA A 130 -29.74 1.42 -5.90
N GLU A 131 -29.29 2.09 -6.96
CA GLU A 131 -29.98 2.17 -8.24
C GLU A 131 -30.20 0.78 -8.85
N LYS A 132 -29.16 -0.07 -8.84
CA LYS A 132 -29.26 -1.45 -9.33
C LYS A 132 -30.21 -2.30 -8.49
N MET A 133 -30.21 -2.13 -7.17
CA MET A 133 -31.12 -2.83 -6.26
C MET A 133 -32.57 -2.43 -6.51
N GLU A 134 -32.82 -1.13 -6.70
CA GLU A 134 -34.15 -0.60 -6.98
C GLU A 134 -34.68 -1.12 -8.33
N ALA A 135 -33.84 -1.12 -9.37
CA ALA A 135 -34.17 -1.73 -10.66
C ALA A 135 -34.49 -3.23 -10.55
N ALA A 136 -33.74 -3.97 -9.73
CA ALA A 136 -33.99 -5.40 -9.47
C ALA A 136 -35.33 -5.64 -8.76
N ILE A 137 -35.69 -4.80 -7.78
CA ILE A 137 -36.98 -4.86 -7.08
C ILE A 137 -38.13 -4.61 -8.05
N VAL A 138 -38.03 -3.57 -8.89
CA VAL A 138 -39.05 -3.27 -9.92
C VAL A 138 -39.22 -4.44 -10.87
N TYR A 139 -38.12 -5.02 -11.36
CA TYR A 139 -38.16 -6.16 -12.26
C TYR A 139 -38.78 -7.41 -11.62
N ALA A 140 -38.40 -7.72 -10.36
CA ALA A 140 -38.97 -8.85 -9.62
C ALA A 140 -40.48 -8.71 -9.43
N ASN A 141 -40.94 -7.51 -9.05
CA ASN A 141 -42.37 -7.20 -8.89
C ASN A 141 -43.13 -7.33 -10.21
N PHE A 142 -42.57 -6.83 -11.31
CA PHE A 142 -43.15 -7.00 -12.64
C PHE A 142 -43.26 -8.47 -13.03
N ARG A 143 -42.21 -9.26 -12.78
CA ARG A 143 -42.19 -10.70 -13.08
C ARG A 143 -43.24 -11.48 -12.27
N LEU A 144 -43.40 -11.13 -10.99
CA LEU A 144 -44.43 -11.72 -10.13
C LEU A 144 -45.84 -11.41 -10.63
N LYS A 145 -46.13 -10.15 -10.92
CA LYS A 145 -47.43 -9.72 -11.49
C LYS A 145 -47.74 -10.46 -12.79
N LYS A 146 -46.75 -10.55 -13.69
CA LYS A 146 -46.87 -11.30 -14.94
C LYS A 146 -47.14 -12.78 -14.72
N HIS A 147 -46.46 -13.42 -13.77
CA HIS A 147 -46.68 -14.82 -13.44
C HIS A 147 -48.10 -15.08 -12.92
N VAL A 148 -48.57 -14.26 -11.98
CA VAL A 148 -49.95 -14.35 -11.44
C VAL A 148 -50.98 -14.18 -12.55
N LEU A 149 -50.79 -13.19 -13.44
CA LEU A 149 -51.69 -12.96 -14.56
C LEU A 149 -51.74 -14.15 -15.53
N HIS A 150 -50.59 -14.73 -15.88
CA HIS A 150 -50.56 -15.91 -16.75
C HIS A 150 -51.24 -17.12 -16.11
N HIS A 151 -51.03 -17.34 -14.80
CA HIS A 151 -51.69 -18.41 -14.07
C HIS A 151 -53.21 -18.22 -14.06
N TRP A 152 -53.68 -17.01 -13.72
CA TRP A 152 -55.11 -16.68 -13.74
C TRP A 152 -55.71 -16.86 -15.14
N HIS A 153 -55.05 -16.36 -16.18
CA HIS A 153 -55.51 -16.50 -17.56
C HIS A 153 -55.62 -17.97 -17.98
N SER A 154 -54.62 -18.80 -17.63
CA SER A 154 -54.64 -20.24 -17.89
C SER A 154 -55.81 -20.93 -17.16
N TYR A 155 -56.04 -20.60 -15.89
CA TYR A 155 -57.16 -21.12 -15.12
C TYR A 155 -58.51 -20.76 -15.74
N VAL A 156 -58.72 -19.49 -16.10
CA VAL A 156 -59.98 -19.02 -16.73
C VAL A 156 -60.19 -19.68 -18.09
N LYS A 157 -59.13 -19.81 -18.90
CA LYS A 157 -59.20 -20.49 -20.19
C LYS A 157 -59.62 -21.95 -20.04
N ASN A 158 -58.97 -22.69 -19.15
CA ASN A 158 -59.32 -24.08 -18.85
C ASN A 158 -60.76 -24.21 -18.32
N ARG A 159 -61.20 -23.30 -17.44
CA ARG A 159 -62.59 -23.26 -16.97
C ARG A 159 -63.60 -23.03 -18.09
N LYS A 160 -63.30 -22.12 -19.02
CA LYS A 160 -64.15 -21.88 -20.20
C LYS A 160 -64.20 -23.09 -21.13
N GLU A 161 -63.08 -23.77 -21.31
CA GLU A 161 -63.00 -25.01 -22.10
C GLU A 161 -63.81 -26.13 -21.44
N GLN A 162 -63.63 -26.38 -20.15
CA GLN A 162 -64.46 -27.34 -19.39
C GLN A 162 -65.95 -27.02 -19.45
N LEU A 163 -66.34 -25.74 -19.36
CA LEU A 163 -67.73 -25.34 -19.45
C LEU A 163 -68.27 -25.59 -20.87
N ARG A 164 -67.49 -25.27 -21.92
CA ARG A 164 -67.85 -25.60 -23.31
C ARG A 164 -67.96 -27.11 -23.50
N ASP A 165 -67.03 -27.89 -23.01
CA ASP A 165 -67.03 -29.35 -23.13
C ASP A 165 -68.15 -30.02 -22.32
N PHE A 166 -68.60 -29.40 -21.22
CA PHE A 166 -69.76 -29.86 -20.46
C PHE A 166 -71.09 -29.46 -21.13
N LEU A 167 -71.17 -28.24 -21.66
CA LEU A 167 -72.38 -27.72 -22.28
C LEU A 167 -72.59 -28.27 -23.71
N LEU A 168 -71.54 -28.54 -24.48
CA LEU A 168 -71.62 -29.08 -25.85
C LEU A 168 -72.41 -30.41 -25.93
N PRO A 169 -72.18 -31.41 -25.06
CA PRO A 169 -73.00 -32.63 -25.00
C PRO A 169 -74.45 -32.38 -24.56
N GLN A 170 -74.67 -31.44 -23.63
CA GLN A 170 -76.02 -31.06 -23.17
C GLN A 170 -76.80 -30.43 -24.34
N PHE A 171 -76.23 -29.41 -24.99
CA PHE A 171 -76.83 -28.77 -26.16
C PHE A 171 -76.97 -29.70 -27.36
N LYS A 172 -76.06 -30.66 -27.59
CA LYS A 172 -76.25 -31.72 -28.59
C LYS A 172 -77.38 -32.68 -28.23
N ARG A 173 -77.58 -33.01 -26.95
CA ARG A 173 -78.73 -33.82 -26.48
C ARG A 173 -80.05 -33.08 -26.69
N PHE A 174 -80.11 -31.80 -26.35
CA PHE A 174 -81.28 -30.96 -26.60
C PHE A 174 -81.50 -30.76 -28.11
N GLY A 175 -80.46 -30.46 -28.88
CA GLY A 175 -80.53 -30.34 -30.35
C GLY A 175 -81.00 -31.61 -31.05
N ASN A 176 -80.56 -32.79 -30.61
CA ASN A 176 -81.05 -34.07 -31.16
C ASN A 176 -82.49 -34.40 -30.70
N MET A 177 -82.97 -33.81 -29.61
CA MET A 177 -84.36 -33.92 -29.17
C MET A 177 -85.29 -32.98 -29.96
N TRP A 178 -84.75 -31.89 -30.52
CA TRP A 178 -85.47 -30.92 -31.35
C TRP A 178 -85.20 -31.08 -32.85
N SER A 179 -84.22 -31.88 -33.28
CA SER A 179 -83.93 -32.16 -34.70
C SER A 179 -84.95 -33.08 -35.37
N SER A 180 -86.04 -33.44 -34.68
CA SER A 180 -87.27 -33.90 -35.34
C SER A 180 -88.04 -32.75 -36.00
N GLU A 181 -87.80 -31.50 -35.61
CA GLU A 181 -88.46 -30.32 -36.16
C GLU A 181 -87.51 -29.11 -36.27
N SER A 182 -86.97 -28.94 -37.48
CA SER A 182 -86.55 -27.65 -38.09
C SER A 182 -85.10 -27.14 -37.91
N LEU A 183 -84.53 -26.73 -39.05
CA LEU A 183 -83.20 -26.15 -39.27
C LEU A 183 -82.99 -24.82 -38.54
N LEU A 184 -81.78 -24.57 -38.01
CA LEU A 184 -81.24 -23.23 -37.84
C LEU A 184 -79.75 -23.16 -38.19
N VAL A 185 -79.40 -22.14 -38.98
CA VAL A 185 -78.07 -21.78 -39.49
C VAL A 185 -77.30 -21.02 -38.40
N VAL A 186 -76.02 -21.34 -38.21
CA VAL A 186 -75.11 -20.65 -37.27
C VAL A 186 -74.15 -19.80 -38.09
N ASP A 187 -74.14 -18.48 -37.84
CA ASP A 187 -73.15 -17.56 -38.40
C ASP A 187 -72.15 -17.15 -37.30
N ASP A 188 -70.86 -17.28 -37.63
CA ASP A 188 -69.72 -17.01 -36.78
C ASP A 188 -69.41 -15.51 -36.84
N THR A 189 -70.08 -14.68 -36.06
CA THR A 189 -69.50 -13.43 -35.51
C THR A 189 -70.51 -12.68 -34.65
N ASN A 190 -70.19 -12.55 -33.35
CA ASN A 190 -70.65 -11.52 -32.43
C ASN A 190 -72.18 -11.33 -32.22
N GLY A 191 -72.65 -11.85 -31.07
CA GLY A 191 -73.83 -11.32 -30.39
C GLY A 191 -75.08 -12.20 -30.54
N LEU A 192 -75.39 -12.97 -29.49
CA LEU A 192 -76.71 -13.56 -29.31
C LEU A 192 -77.72 -12.45 -29.04
N ILE A 193 -78.42 -11.99 -30.07
CA ILE A 193 -79.71 -11.31 -29.95
C ILE A 193 -80.77 -12.30 -30.39
N VAL A 194 -81.64 -12.68 -29.45
CA VAL A 194 -82.84 -13.47 -29.74
C VAL A 194 -83.98 -12.47 -29.89
N GLU A 195 -84.36 -12.13 -31.13
CA GLU A 195 -85.64 -11.52 -31.42
C GLU A 195 -86.55 -12.56 -32.09
N TRP A 196 -87.71 -12.75 -31.48
CA TRP A 196 -88.77 -13.64 -31.94
C TRP A 196 -89.72 -12.86 -32.85
N TYR A 197 -89.97 -13.37 -34.05
CA TYR A 197 -91.26 -13.28 -34.74
C TYR A 197 -91.49 -14.51 -35.60
#